data_AF-A0A6J3G0G4-F1
#
_entry.id   AF-A0A6J3G0G4-F1
#
_cell.length_a   1.000
_cell.length_b   1.000
_cell.length_c   1.000
_cell.angle_alpha   90.00
_cell.angle_beta   90.00
_cell.angle_gamma   90.00
#
_symmetry.space_group_name_H-M   'P 1'
#
loop_
_entity.id
_entity.type
_entity.pdbx_description
1 polymer ?
#
loop_
_entity_poly.entity_id
_entity_poly.type
_entity_poly.pdbx_seq_one_letter_code
_entity_poly.pdbx_strand_id
1 'polypeptide(L)'
;MSPQEKKDQNRNSIENIANEAVNVLWNICECSSRAVSIFNKEGCLEIVLKYLSRFPTNVDLAISVAYCLQTVTEDNAELLKSFSATALHVLESVLLSPVSSMESLLLKTLVAGTIWNLKDVIPCKSQAEIINALLKILSEVLEMDAGETVIQMKEAEMQRLKTAAEAEEILENTNGDDLIEDDEMEGISRKRKVRRKTFVSDLLPATDKELRETIALLTAQQTALEIIVNMCCNEDPSDDEWEELSSSDESDAFMENSFNECGGQLFSPLCLSHEVHTALTNYLIPKKVFEKTAFPNSTAVDLCSRNPTWKPLIRKMNTIQCRALLCLQSLVSLLDVEHLGGAAALQTLAQHLSQLLFSQPDFAKRADFLEAISSALRALLQTMASKNISQCMTPDQLMTLCKGGIHSSNVGVRVNVVSILGITGSVLAKEDGTLETLKNIGCFLLEVTTKDPSLVVAGEALDALFDVFADGKEAERASIQIKLLSTLKEFQPVFKMKIRKEGKGNYSTDQLCVLDNVKMNLRRFIAYQETVEKRLTS
;
A
#
# COMPACT_ATOMS: atom_id res chain seq x y z
N MET A 1 5.88 45.08 -22.90
CA MET A 1 6.55 43.80 -22.65
C MET A 1 7.98 43.89 -23.13
N SER A 2 8.94 43.75 -22.22
CA SER A 2 10.36 43.74 -22.54
C SER A 2 10.74 42.46 -23.32
N PRO A 3 11.84 42.45 -24.09
CA PRO A 3 12.34 41.24 -24.76
C PRO A 3 12.63 40.09 -23.80
N GLN A 4 13.00 40.41 -22.56
CA GLN A 4 13.25 39.46 -21.48
C GLN A 4 11.95 38.78 -21.02
N GLU A 5 10.88 39.56 -20.77
CA GLU A 5 9.56 39.03 -20.41
C GLU A 5 8.97 38.10 -21.50
N LYS A 6 9.21 38.41 -22.78
CA LYS A 6 8.77 37.53 -23.89
C LYS A 6 9.56 36.22 -23.94
N LYS A 7 10.86 36.27 -23.62
CA LYS A 7 11.73 35.09 -23.59
C LYS A 7 11.39 34.18 -22.40
N ASP A 8 11.09 34.76 -21.25
CA ASP A 8 10.68 34.04 -20.05
C ASP A 8 9.28 33.42 -20.20
N GLN A 9 8.32 34.13 -20.82
CA GLN A 9 7.02 33.56 -21.17
C GLN A 9 7.12 32.39 -22.16
N ASN A 10 7.96 32.50 -23.19
CA ASN A 10 8.13 31.44 -24.18
C ASN A 10 8.81 30.20 -23.56
N ARG A 11 9.78 30.41 -22.67
CA ARG A 11 10.44 29.34 -21.92
C ARG A 11 9.44 28.59 -21.03
N ASN A 12 8.59 29.31 -20.31
CA ASN A 12 7.54 28.71 -19.48
C ASN A 12 6.53 27.92 -20.34
N SER A 13 6.20 28.40 -21.54
CA SER A 13 5.31 27.67 -22.45
C SER A 13 5.89 26.34 -22.93
N ILE A 14 7.19 26.28 -23.23
CA ILE A 14 7.85 25.03 -23.67
C ILE A 14 7.93 24.03 -22.51
N GLU A 15 8.26 24.50 -21.31
CA GLU A 15 8.35 23.65 -20.13
C GLU A 15 6.99 23.07 -19.72
N ASN A 16 5.91 23.85 -19.84
CA ASN A 16 4.55 23.36 -19.62
C ASN A 16 4.16 22.28 -20.64
N ILE A 17 4.50 22.47 -21.93
CA ILE A 17 4.24 21.44 -22.97
C ILE A 17 5.04 20.16 -22.66
N ALA A 18 6.29 20.28 -22.23
CA ALA A 18 7.10 19.13 -21.84
C ALA A 18 6.49 18.40 -20.64
N ASN A 19 5.99 19.13 -19.65
CA ASN A 19 5.32 18.55 -18.47
C ASN A 19 4.09 17.73 -18.86
N GLU A 20 3.20 18.30 -19.68
CA GLU A 20 2.01 17.59 -20.16
C GLU A 20 2.37 16.39 -21.03
N ALA A 21 3.39 16.51 -21.89
CA ALA A 21 3.84 15.40 -22.73
C ALA A 21 4.38 14.22 -21.90
N VAL A 22 5.14 14.50 -20.83
CA VAL A 22 5.64 13.47 -19.91
C VAL A 22 4.49 12.84 -19.13
N ASN A 23 3.51 13.62 -18.66
CA ASN A 23 2.33 13.07 -17.98
C ASN A 23 1.51 12.14 -18.89
N VAL A 24 1.34 12.50 -20.16
CA VAL A 24 0.68 11.63 -21.14
C VAL A 24 1.49 10.34 -21.36
N LEU A 25 2.82 10.45 -21.52
CA LEU A 25 3.69 9.29 -21.67
C LEU A 25 3.60 8.35 -20.46
N TRP A 26 3.67 8.91 -19.25
CA TRP A 26 3.52 8.17 -18.00
C TRP A 26 2.20 7.39 -17.94
N ASN A 27 1.07 8.08 -18.12
CA ASN A 27 -0.26 7.46 -18.06
C ASN A 27 -0.42 6.33 -19.10
N ILE A 28 0.15 6.49 -20.30
CA ILE A 28 0.09 5.46 -21.35
C ILE A 28 0.95 4.24 -20.97
N CYS A 29 2.14 4.46 -20.40
CA CYS A 29 3.01 3.38 -19.92
C CYS A 29 2.38 2.64 -18.74
N GLU A 30 1.76 3.34 -17.79
CA GLU A 30 1.06 2.75 -16.65
C GLU A 30 -0.07 1.81 -17.09
N CYS A 31 -0.74 2.14 -18.21
CA CYS A 31 -1.88 1.36 -18.71
C CYS A 31 -1.50 0.29 -19.74
N SER A 32 -0.23 0.18 -20.16
CA SER A 32 0.13 -0.69 -21.29
C SER A 32 1.58 -1.16 -21.29
N SER A 33 1.78 -2.46 -21.07
CA SER A 33 3.08 -3.12 -21.26
C SER A 33 3.64 -2.97 -22.68
N ARG A 34 2.75 -2.86 -23.68
CA ARG A 34 3.16 -2.55 -25.06
C ARG A 34 3.76 -1.16 -25.17
N ALA A 35 3.21 -0.17 -24.48
CA ALA A 35 3.77 1.18 -24.46
C ALA A 35 5.14 1.21 -23.77
N VAL A 36 5.30 0.48 -22.67
CA VAL A 36 6.60 0.30 -21.99
C VAL A 36 7.65 -0.30 -22.95
N SER A 37 7.29 -1.34 -23.72
CA SER A 37 8.19 -1.90 -24.74
C SER A 37 8.56 -0.89 -25.84
N ILE A 38 7.62 -0.03 -26.25
CA ILE A 38 7.90 1.04 -27.22
C ILE A 38 8.80 2.11 -26.61
N PHE A 39 8.58 2.48 -25.34
CA PHE A 39 9.45 3.41 -24.60
C PHE A 39 10.91 2.95 -24.61
N ASN A 40 11.15 1.65 -24.36
CA ASN A 40 12.48 1.05 -24.41
C ASN A 40 13.09 1.19 -25.81
N LYS A 41 12.34 0.76 -26.83
CA LYS A 41 12.80 0.73 -28.23
C LYS A 41 13.15 2.11 -28.79
N GLU A 42 12.36 3.12 -28.45
CA GLU A 42 12.54 4.49 -28.94
C GLU A 42 13.60 5.28 -28.12
N GLY A 43 14.23 4.65 -27.13
CA GLY A 43 15.29 5.29 -26.35
C GLY A 43 14.79 6.43 -25.47
N CYS A 44 13.54 6.39 -25.03
CA CYS A 44 12.92 7.48 -24.27
C CYS A 44 13.58 7.75 -22.90
N LEU A 45 14.37 6.81 -22.38
CA LEU A 45 15.09 6.97 -21.11
C LEU A 45 16.01 8.19 -21.10
N GLU A 46 16.77 8.41 -22.18
CA GLU A 46 17.77 9.50 -22.23
C GLU A 46 17.11 10.89 -22.13
N ILE A 47 16.01 11.09 -22.85
CA ILE A 47 15.30 12.37 -22.85
C ILE A 47 14.61 12.62 -21.50
N VAL A 48 14.07 11.57 -20.89
CA VAL A 48 13.43 11.64 -19.57
C VAL A 48 14.46 11.99 -18.49
N LEU A 49 15.62 11.35 -18.47
CA LEU A 49 16.71 11.68 -17.54
C LEU A 49 17.25 13.10 -17.73
N LYS A 50 17.31 13.59 -18.98
CA LYS A 50 17.68 14.99 -19.27
C LYS A 50 16.68 15.99 -18.71
N TYR A 51 15.40 15.65 -18.63
CA TYR A 51 14.42 16.48 -17.94
C TYR A 51 14.54 16.39 -16.43
N LEU A 52 14.82 15.20 -15.87
CA LEU A 52 15.09 15.03 -14.44
C LEU A 52 16.26 15.91 -13.96
N SER A 53 17.34 15.99 -14.74
CA SER A 53 18.51 16.80 -14.37
C SER A 53 18.24 18.30 -14.26
N ARG A 54 17.04 18.77 -14.65
CA ARG A 54 16.61 20.17 -14.53
C ARG A 54 15.84 20.48 -13.25
N PHE A 55 15.75 19.52 -12.32
CA PHE A 55 15.03 19.65 -11.05
C PHE A 55 15.33 20.92 -10.24
N PRO A 56 16.55 21.51 -10.21
CA PRO A 56 16.80 22.73 -9.43
C PRO A 56 16.04 23.96 -9.98
N THR A 57 15.61 23.90 -11.24
CA THR A 57 14.94 25.01 -11.94
C THR A 57 13.47 24.74 -12.24
N ASN A 58 13.05 23.47 -12.29
CA ASN A 58 11.68 23.08 -12.58
C ASN A 58 11.38 21.75 -11.88
N VAL A 59 10.85 21.85 -10.66
CA VAL A 59 10.50 20.70 -9.82
C VAL A 59 9.26 19.97 -10.34
N ASP A 60 8.28 20.71 -10.89
CA ASP A 60 7.03 20.15 -11.41
C ASP A 60 7.31 19.16 -12.55
N LEU A 61 8.12 19.56 -13.54
CA LEU A 61 8.55 18.68 -14.63
C LEU A 61 9.36 17.50 -14.10
N ALA A 62 10.24 17.72 -13.12
CA ALA A 62 11.05 16.66 -12.54
C ALA A 62 10.18 15.61 -11.80
N ILE A 63 9.10 16.04 -11.13
CA ILE A 63 8.13 15.15 -10.49
C ILE A 63 7.40 14.30 -11.54
N SER A 64 6.86 14.91 -12.60
CA SER A 64 6.21 14.17 -13.69
C SER A 64 7.16 13.13 -14.33
N VAL A 65 8.42 13.51 -14.50
CA VAL A 65 9.49 12.61 -14.96
C VAL A 65 9.74 11.48 -13.97
N ALA A 66 9.81 11.77 -12.68
CA ALA A 66 10.08 10.76 -11.65
C ALA A 66 8.93 9.74 -11.55
N TYR A 67 7.67 10.16 -11.68
CA TYR A 67 6.53 9.24 -11.83
C TYR A 67 6.70 8.33 -13.04
N CYS A 68 6.99 8.93 -14.21
CA CYS A 68 7.21 8.16 -15.43
C CYS A 68 8.33 7.13 -15.25
N LEU A 69 9.47 7.52 -14.65
CA LEU A 69 10.61 6.65 -14.40
C LEU A 69 10.26 5.50 -13.45
N GLN A 70 9.56 5.79 -12.35
CA GLN A 70 9.15 4.76 -11.41
C GLN A 70 8.28 3.71 -12.10
N THR A 71 7.31 4.12 -12.91
CA THR A 71 6.43 3.21 -13.66
C THR A 71 7.18 2.41 -14.73
N VAL A 72 8.02 3.04 -15.56
CA VAL A 72 8.68 2.30 -16.67
C VAL A 72 9.81 1.39 -16.17
N THR A 73 10.29 1.58 -14.93
CA THR A 73 11.31 0.71 -14.33
C THR A 73 10.73 -0.47 -13.56
N GLU A 74 9.45 -0.45 -13.21
CA GLU A 74 8.76 -1.55 -12.55
C GLU A 74 8.68 -2.77 -13.48
N ASP A 75 9.19 -3.93 -13.02
CA ASP A 75 9.23 -5.22 -13.73
C ASP A 75 9.76 -5.16 -15.19
N ASN A 76 10.72 -4.28 -15.47
CA ASN A 76 11.22 -4.03 -16.83
C ASN A 76 12.72 -4.28 -16.98
N ALA A 77 13.14 -5.55 -16.90
CA ALA A 77 14.55 -5.97 -16.99
C ALA A 77 15.27 -5.52 -18.28
N GLU A 78 14.56 -5.29 -19.38
CA GLU A 78 15.13 -4.75 -20.62
C GLU A 78 15.62 -3.31 -20.41
N LEU A 79 14.79 -2.46 -19.80
CA LEU A 79 15.15 -1.07 -19.52
C LEU A 79 16.25 -0.98 -18.46
N LEU A 80 16.21 -1.79 -17.39
CA LEU A 80 17.18 -1.67 -16.30
C LEU A 80 18.63 -1.81 -16.80
N LYS A 81 18.86 -2.68 -17.80
CA LYS A 81 20.18 -2.89 -18.43
C LYS A 81 20.70 -1.67 -19.20
N SER A 82 19.82 -0.74 -19.57
CA SER A 82 20.19 0.47 -20.30
C SER A 82 20.62 1.64 -19.40
N PHE A 83 20.53 1.49 -18.07
CA PHE A 83 21.03 2.51 -17.13
C PHE A 83 22.57 2.55 -17.11
N SER A 84 23.12 3.65 -17.57
CA SER A 84 24.56 3.94 -17.51
C SER A 84 24.96 4.55 -16.16
N ALA A 85 26.27 4.60 -15.87
CA ALA A 85 26.78 5.31 -14.70
C ALA A 85 26.35 6.79 -14.65
N THR A 86 26.24 7.44 -15.82
CA THR A 86 25.75 8.81 -15.92
C THR A 86 24.27 8.91 -15.57
N ALA A 87 23.45 7.93 -16.01
CA ALA A 87 22.03 7.87 -15.64
C ALA A 87 21.85 7.71 -14.12
N LEU A 88 22.62 6.80 -13.51
CA LEU A 88 22.60 6.57 -12.07
C LEU A 88 23.04 7.83 -11.28
N HIS A 89 24.05 8.55 -11.75
CA HIS A 89 24.49 9.79 -11.13
C HIS A 89 23.41 10.89 -11.16
N VAL A 90 22.55 10.95 -12.19
CA VAL A 90 21.41 11.88 -12.20
C VAL A 90 20.44 11.55 -11.07
N LEU A 91 20.10 10.27 -10.88
CA LEU A 91 19.23 9.84 -9.79
C LEU A 91 19.85 10.14 -8.42
N GLU A 92 21.14 9.83 -8.26
CA GLU A 92 21.90 10.11 -7.03
C GLU A 92 21.93 11.61 -6.70
N SER A 93 22.10 12.47 -7.70
CA SER A 93 22.10 13.93 -7.51
C SER A 93 20.79 14.47 -6.95
N VAL A 94 19.66 13.82 -7.28
CA VAL A 94 18.35 14.14 -6.72
C VAL A 94 18.23 13.62 -5.29
N LEU A 95 18.69 12.40 -5.01
CA LEU A 95 18.67 11.87 -3.64
C LEU A 95 19.50 12.70 -2.66
N LEU A 96 20.64 13.24 -3.12
CA LEU A 96 21.54 14.06 -2.31
C LEU A 96 21.11 15.52 -2.21
N SER A 97 20.10 15.97 -2.97
CA SER A 97 19.66 17.36 -2.91
C SER A 97 19.01 17.67 -1.55
N PRO A 98 19.21 18.89 -1.01
CA PRO A 98 18.54 19.32 0.21
C PRO A 98 17.03 19.37 -0.01
N VAL A 99 16.25 19.06 1.04
CA VAL A 99 14.79 19.21 1.02
C VAL A 99 14.45 20.67 1.29
N SER A 100 13.80 21.33 0.34
CA SER A 100 13.40 22.74 0.43
C SER A 100 11.88 22.94 0.44
N SER A 101 11.11 21.92 0.03
CA SER A 101 9.64 21.92 -0.04
C SER A 101 9.09 20.48 0.00
N MET A 102 7.78 20.32 0.17
CA MET A 102 7.13 19.01 0.09
C MET A 102 7.17 18.45 -1.33
N GLU A 103 7.13 19.31 -2.36
CA GLU A 103 7.37 18.93 -3.75
C GLU A 103 8.77 18.32 -3.94
N SER A 104 9.81 18.92 -3.34
CA SER A 104 11.16 18.34 -3.37
C SER A 104 11.26 17.01 -2.62
N LEU A 105 10.49 16.85 -1.53
CA LEU A 105 10.41 15.60 -0.76
C LEU A 105 9.72 14.49 -1.57
N LEU A 106 8.62 14.81 -2.26
CA LEU A 106 7.95 13.90 -3.19
C LEU A 106 8.90 13.45 -4.30
N LEU A 107 9.60 14.39 -4.94
CA LEU A 107 10.57 14.08 -5.99
C LEU A 107 11.62 13.07 -5.50
N LYS A 108 12.21 13.30 -4.32
CA LYS A 108 13.18 12.36 -3.72
C LYS A 108 12.57 10.99 -3.44
N THR A 109 11.31 10.94 -3.01
CA THR A 109 10.59 9.69 -2.74
C THR A 109 10.34 8.88 -4.01
N LEU A 110 9.94 9.54 -5.11
CA LEU A 110 9.75 8.88 -6.41
C LEU A 110 11.06 8.35 -6.99
N VAL A 111 12.14 9.14 -6.88
CA VAL A 111 13.47 8.70 -7.30
C VAL A 111 13.98 7.56 -6.41
N ALA A 112 13.66 7.56 -5.12
CA ALA A 112 13.97 6.44 -4.23
C ALA A 112 13.28 5.14 -4.69
N GLY A 113 12.02 5.22 -5.13
CA GLY A 113 11.30 4.10 -5.73
C GLY A 113 11.93 3.62 -7.04
N THR A 114 12.34 4.54 -7.91
CA THR A 114 13.06 4.20 -9.16
C THR A 114 14.39 3.48 -8.87
N ILE A 115 15.14 3.93 -7.86
CA ILE A 115 16.40 3.29 -7.47
C ILE A 115 16.16 1.92 -6.85
N TRP A 116 15.09 1.75 -6.07
CA TRP A 116 14.70 0.44 -5.57
C TRP A 116 14.39 -0.55 -6.72
N ASN A 117 13.68 -0.10 -7.76
CA ASN A 117 13.46 -0.92 -8.96
C ASN A 117 14.76 -1.30 -9.68
N LEU A 118 15.83 -0.52 -9.50
CA LEU A 118 17.17 -0.76 -10.06
C LEU A 118 18.08 -1.60 -9.15
N LYS A 119 17.58 -2.13 -8.02
CA LYS A 119 18.38 -2.86 -7.01
C LYS A 119 19.30 -3.93 -7.59
N ASP A 120 18.84 -4.63 -8.63
CA ASP A 120 19.54 -5.76 -9.27
C ASP A 120 20.65 -5.31 -10.23
N VAL A 121 20.66 -4.03 -10.64
CA VAL A 121 21.69 -3.44 -11.51
C VAL A 121 22.74 -2.67 -10.69
N ILE A 122 22.42 -2.33 -9.45
CA ILE A 122 23.31 -1.58 -8.56
C ILE A 122 24.45 -2.48 -8.07
N PRO A 123 25.72 -2.02 -8.11
CA PRO A 123 26.84 -2.81 -7.63
C PRO A 123 26.69 -3.24 -6.16
N CYS A 124 26.90 -4.53 -5.87
CA CYS A 124 26.76 -5.12 -4.53
C CYS A 124 27.48 -4.34 -3.41
N LYS A 125 28.68 -3.80 -3.70
CA LYS A 125 29.48 -3.01 -2.75
C LYS A 125 28.78 -1.73 -2.26
N SER A 126 27.81 -1.22 -3.00
CA SER A 126 27.08 0.02 -2.70
C SER A 126 25.63 -0.24 -2.29
N GLN A 127 25.14 -1.49 -2.35
CA GLN A 127 23.75 -1.81 -2.05
C GLN A 127 23.37 -1.44 -0.61
N ALA A 128 24.17 -1.81 0.39
CA ALA A 128 23.89 -1.47 1.78
C ALA A 128 23.79 0.04 2.03
N GLU A 129 24.72 0.82 1.46
CA GLU A 129 24.72 2.29 1.56
C GLU A 129 23.48 2.89 0.89
N ILE A 130 23.10 2.38 -0.29
CA ILE A 130 21.93 2.82 -1.02
C ILE A 130 20.65 2.48 -0.25
N ILE A 131 20.50 1.25 0.24
CA ILE A 131 19.35 0.82 1.06
C ILE A 131 19.18 1.72 2.28
N ASN A 132 20.27 2.04 2.97
CA ASN A 132 20.23 2.98 4.10
C ASN A 132 19.82 4.40 3.66
N ALA A 133 20.34 4.90 2.53
CA ALA A 133 19.96 6.20 2.01
C ALA A 133 18.48 6.26 1.60
N LEU A 134 17.96 5.21 0.96
CA LEU A 134 16.54 5.08 0.59
C LEU A 134 15.68 5.08 1.86
N LEU A 135 15.95 4.18 2.79
CA LEU A 135 15.15 4.04 4.00
C LEU A 135 15.22 5.28 4.90
N LYS A 136 16.35 6.01 4.90
CA LYS A 136 16.43 7.33 5.55
C LYS A 136 15.41 8.32 4.97
N ILE A 137 15.32 8.42 3.63
CA ILE A 137 14.37 9.32 2.96
C ILE A 137 12.94 8.90 3.29
N LEU A 138 12.62 7.60 3.17
CA LEU A 138 11.27 7.10 3.49
C LEU A 138 10.94 7.35 4.97
N SER A 139 11.91 7.20 5.86
CA SER A 139 11.79 7.52 7.29
C SER A 139 11.50 9.01 7.53
N GLU A 140 12.17 9.92 6.83
CA GLU A 140 11.94 11.36 6.91
C GLU A 140 10.52 11.72 6.45
N VAL A 141 10.06 11.11 5.35
CA VAL A 141 8.69 11.29 4.82
C VAL A 141 7.63 10.81 5.81
N LEU A 142 7.84 9.64 6.41
CA LEU A 142 6.90 9.06 7.38
C LEU A 142 6.93 9.78 8.74
N GLU A 143 8.00 10.48 9.10
CA GLU A 143 8.05 11.27 10.35
C GLU A 143 7.03 12.42 10.34
N MET A 144 6.71 12.98 9.16
CA MET A 144 5.88 14.18 9.05
C MET A 144 4.41 13.93 9.41
N ASP A 145 3.82 14.73 10.29
CA ASP A 145 2.39 14.63 10.61
C ASP A 145 1.53 15.26 9.50
N ALA A 146 0.76 14.41 8.82
CA ALA A 146 -0.12 14.81 7.73
C ALA A 146 -1.26 15.74 8.18
N GLY A 147 -1.84 15.49 9.35
CA GLY A 147 -2.95 16.27 9.88
C GLY A 147 -2.49 17.66 10.29
N GLU A 148 -1.37 17.74 11.00
CA GLU A 148 -0.74 18.99 11.37
C GLU A 148 -0.32 19.80 10.14
N THR A 149 0.29 19.15 9.13
CA THR A 149 0.67 19.83 7.88
C THR A 149 -0.56 20.40 7.17
N VAL A 150 -1.67 19.65 7.09
CA VAL A 150 -2.93 20.16 6.51
C VAL A 150 -3.42 21.40 7.24
N ILE A 151 -3.38 21.41 8.58
CA ILE A 151 -3.80 22.55 9.40
C ILE A 151 -2.90 23.76 9.10
N GLN A 152 -1.58 23.58 9.19
CA GLN A 152 -0.59 24.64 8.96
C GLN A 152 -0.67 25.22 7.55
N MET A 153 -0.78 24.38 6.52
CA MET A 153 -0.88 24.81 5.13
C MET A 153 -2.20 25.55 4.88
N LYS A 154 -3.28 25.15 5.53
CA LYS A 154 -4.56 25.87 5.41
C LYS A 154 -4.52 27.24 6.08
N GLU A 155 -3.88 27.35 7.23
CA GLU A 155 -3.66 28.62 7.91
C GLU A 155 -2.76 29.54 7.08
N ALA A 156 -1.69 29.02 6.50
CA ALA A 156 -0.81 29.76 5.59
C ALA A 156 -1.55 30.30 4.36
N GLU A 157 -2.41 29.48 3.73
CA GLU A 157 -3.27 29.91 2.62
C GLU A 157 -4.18 31.08 3.05
N MET A 158 -4.81 30.97 4.23
CA MET A 158 -5.71 32.00 4.75
C MET A 158 -4.97 33.32 5.02
N GLN A 159 -3.79 33.27 5.64
CA GLN A 159 -2.98 34.46 5.89
C GLN A 159 -2.52 35.09 4.58
N ARG A 160 -2.07 34.29 3.61
CA ARG A 160 -1.65 34.78 2.29
C ARG A 160 -2.79 35.49 1.57
N LEU A 161 -4.00 34.93 1.59
CA LEU A 161 -5.19 35.54 1.00
C LEU A 161 -5.58 36.84 1.69
N LYS A 162 -5.48 36.89 3.03
CA LYS A 162 -5.75 38.11 3.80
C LYS A 162 -4.77 39.23 3.44
N THR A 163 -3.46 38.93 3.43
CA THR A 163 -2.43 39.89 3.05
C THR A 163 -2.59 40.37 1.60
N ALA A 164 -3.00 39.50 0.68
CA ALA A 164 -3.26 39.89 -0.71
C ALA A 164 -4.46 40.86 -0.81
N ALA A 165 -5.53 40.60 -0.07
CA ALA A 165 -6.70 41.50 -0.03
C ALA A 165 -6.35 42.86 0.57
N GLU A 166 -5.57 42.89 1.66
CA GLU A 166 -5.10 44.14 2.28
C GLU A 166 -4.19 44.95 1.33
N ALA A 167 -3.34 44.27 0.54
CA ALA A 167 -2.49 44.94 -0.46
C ALA A 167 -3.29 45.53 -1.63
N GLU A 168 -4.36 44.85 -2.07
CA GLU A 168 -5.27 45.37 -3.11
C GLU A 168 -6.04 46.59 -2.60
N GLU A 169 -6.52 46.59 -1.36
CA GLU A 169 -7.23 47.72 -0.74
C GLU A 169 -6.35 48.98 -0.62
N ILE A 170 -5.06 48.82 -0.28
CA ILE A 170 -4.09 49.92 -0.24
C ILE A 170 -3.87 50.50 -1.66
N LEU A 171 -3.77 49.66 -2.69
CA LEU A 171 -3.58 50.10 -4.07
C LEU A 171 -4.81 50.83 -4.64
N GLU A 172 -6.02 50.44 -4.25
CA GLU A 172 -7.24 51.15 -4.63
C GLU A 172 -7.34 52.52 -3.95
N ASN A 173 -7.01 52.61 -2.65
CA ASN A 173 -7.04 53.86 -1.90
C ASN A 173 -5.96 54.87 -2.34
N THR A 174 -4.83 54.42 -2.88
CA THR A 174 -3.75 55.31 -3.36
C THR A 174 -4.02 55.88 -4.76
N ASN A 175 -4.90 55.25 -5.55
CA ASN A 175 -5.27 55.70 -6.89
C ASN A 175 -6.58 56.52 -6.92
N GLY A 176 -7.19 56.79 -5.76
CA GLY A 176 -8.46 57.50 -5.63
C GLY A 176 -8.38 59.03 -5.50
N ASP A 177 -7.18 59.63 -5.44
CA ASP A 177 -7.00 61.03 -5.03
C ASP A 177 -6.46 61.98 -6.12
N ASP A 178 -6.60 61.63 -7.40
CA ASP A 178 -6.18 62.51 -8.52
C ASP A 178 -7.32 62.72 -9.53
N LEU A 179 -8.35 63.46 -9.14
CA LEU A 179 -9.20 64.20 -10.10
C LEU A 179 -9.59 65.56 -9.50
N ILE A 180 -8.75 66.55 -9.80
CA ILE A 180 -9.05 67.98 -9.68
C ILE A 180 -10.30 68.30 -10.51
N GLU A 181 -11.20 69.05 -9.88
CA GLU A 181 -12.44 69.62 -10.41
C GLU A 181 -12.23 70.38 -11.73
N ASP A 182 -13.14 70.20 -12.69
CA ASP A 182 -13.59 71.31 -13.52
C ASP A 182 -15.01 71.04 -14.08
N ASP A 183 -15.73 72.14 -14.22
CA ASP A 183 -17.17 72.33 -14.12
C ASP A 183 -17.98 72.07 -15.43
N GLU A 184 -19.29 71.89 -15.26
CA GLU A 184 -20.41 72.04 -16.22
C GLU A 184 -20.53 71.13 -17.49
N MET A 185 -21.47 70.16 -17.45
CA MET A 185 -22.71 70.15 -18.26
C MET A 185 -23.42 68.77 -18.23
N GLU A 186 -24.75 68.82 -18.09
CA GLU A 186 -25.67 67.70 -18.02
C GLU A 186 -25.60 66.72 -19.20
N GLY A 187 -25.83 65.44 -18.92
CA GLY A 187 -26.49 64.54 -19.89
C GLY A 187 -25.90 63.15 -20.06
N ILE A 188 -26.70 62.16 -19.61
CA ILE A 188 -26.81 60.80 -20.16
C ILE A 188 -25.76 59.78 -19.69
N SER A 189 -26.28 58.81 -18.94
CA SER A 189 -25.69 57.53 -18.55
C SER A 189 -24.90 56.87 -19.68
N ARG A 190 -23.59 56.70 -19.51
CA ARG A 190 -22.79 55.74 -20.29
C ARG A 190 -21.85 54.97 -19.37
N LYS A 191 -22.22 53.72 -19.10
CA LYS A 191 -21.35 52.66 -18.59
C LYS A 191 -20.08 52.58 -19.46
N ARG A 192 -18.99 53.23 -19.05
CA ARG A 192 -17.66 53.03 -19.66
C ARG A 192 -17.12 51.71 -19.14
N LYS A 193 -17.30 50.65 -19.95
CA LYS A 193 -16.54 49.40 -19.83
C LYS A 193 -15.05 49.75 -19.95
N VAL A 194 -14.35 49.82 -18.82
CA VAL A 194 -12.90 49.80 -18.80
C VAL A 194 -12.47 48.42 -19.31
N ARG A 195 -11.79 48.45 -20.45
CA ARG A 195 -11.32 47.31 -21.20
C ARG A 195 -10.21 46.63 -20.37
N ARG A 196 -10.58 45.61 -19.58
CA ARG A 196 -9.67 44.67 -18.91
C ARG A 196 -8.62 44.20 -19.93
N LYS A 197 -7.39 44.69 -19.83
CA LYS A 197 -6.24 44.06 -20.48
C LYS A 197 -5.97 42.78 -19.70
N THR A 198 -6.34 41.67 -20.30
CA THR A 198 -6.06 40.30 -19.89
C THR A 198 -4.56 40.09 -19.69
N PHE A 199 -4.09 40.15 -18.44
CA PHE A 199 -2.89 39.45 -18.00
C PHE A 199 -3.30 37.98 -17.79
N VAL A 200 -2.86 37.12 -18.71
CA VAL A 200 -3.21 35.69 -18.73
C VAL A 200 -2.28 34.87 -17.81
N SER A 201 -1.31 35.50 -17.13
CA SER A 201 -0.52 34.85 -16.06
C SER A 201 -1.08 35.04 -14.65
N ASP A 202 -2.06 35.93 -14.44
CA ASP A 202 -2.72 36.14 -13.14
C ASP A 202 -4.08 35.39 -13.02
N LEU A 203 -4.36 34.47 -13.95
CA LEU A 203 -5.63 33.72 -13.99
C LEU A 203 -5.53 32.29 -13.46
N LEU A 204 -4.37 31.87 -12.96
CA LEU A 204 -4.28 30.71 -12.06
C LEU A 204 -4.29 31.28 -10.64
N PRO A 205 -5.30 30.98 -9.80
CA PRO A 205 -5.37 31.58 -8.50
C PRO A 205 -4.18 31.09 -7.65
N ALA A 206 -3.51 32.03 -6.99
CA ALA A 206 -2.39 31.78 -6.09
C ALA A 206 -2.74 30.89 -4.86
N THR A 207 -3.97 30.38 -4.78
CA THR A 207 -4.53 29.47 -3.75
C THR A 207 -4.00 28.04 -3.82
N ASP A 208 -3.41 27.64 -4.94
CA ASP A 208 -3.05 26.22 -5.12
C ASP A 208 -1.68 25.86 -4.55
N LYS A 209 -0.84 26.82 -4.13
CA LYS A 209 0.52 26.49 -3.66
C LYS A 209 0.48 25.63 -2.39
N GLU A 210 -0.19 26.09 -1.35
CA GLU A 210 -0.28 25.36 -0.07
C GLU A 210 -1.01 24.01 -0.25
N LEU A 211 -2.02 23.99 -1.11
CA LEU A 211 -2.72 22.76 -1.48
C LEU A 211 -1.80 21.79 -2.23
N ARG A 212 -1.00 22.25 -3.19
CA ARG A 212 -0.02 21.43 -3.93
C ARG A 212 1.05 20.86 -3.02
N GLU A 213 1.62 21.66 -2.12
CA GLU A 213 2.59 21.19 -1.13
C GLU A 213 1.98 20.12 -0.21
N THR A 214 0.72 20.32 0.21
CA THR A 214 0.00 19.32 1.01
C THR A 214 -0.23 18.04 0.22
N ILE A 215 -0.66 18.14 -1.05
CA ILE A 215 -0.83 16.98 -1.94
C ILE A 215 0.50 16.26 -2.14
N ALA A 216 1.60 17.00 -2.31
CA ALA A 216 2.93 16.44 -2.50
C ALA A 216 3.36 15.62 -1.29
N LEU A 217 3.17 16.15 -0.07
CA LEU A 217 3.47 15.38 1.16
C LEU A 217 2.63 14.11 1.27
N LEU A 218 1.30 14.23 1.11
CA LEU A 218 0.41 13.06 1.23
C LEU A 218 0.73 11.99 0.19
N THR A 219 1.13 12.43 -1.01
CA THR A 219 1.51 11.51 -2.08
C THR A 219 2.87 10.88 -1.80
N ALA A 220 3.85 11.65 -1.28
CA ALA A 220 5.13 11.11 -0.84
C ALA A 220 4.95 10.04 0.25
N GLN A 221 4.07 10.26 1.23
CA GLN A 221 3.77 9.27 2.26
C GLN A 221 3.12 8.01 1.70
N GLN A 222 2.18 8.17 0.77
CA GLN A 222 1.58 7.03 0.10
C GLN A 222 2.64 6.20 -0.65
N THR A 223 3.45 6.87 -1.48
CA THR A 223 4.52 6.23 -2.26
C THR A 223 5.58 5.58 -1.36
N ALA A 224 5.95 6.22 -0.25
CA ALA A 224 6.92 5.65 0.70
C ALA A 224 6.42 4.34 1.30
N LEU A 225 5.14 4.26 1.68
CA LEU A 225 4.53 3.04 2.20
C LEU A 225 4.49 1.93 1.13
N GLU A 226 4.18 2.28 -0.12
CA GLU A 226 4.19 1.34 -1.26
C GLU A 226 5.60 0.81 -1.55
N ILE A 227 6.62 1.68 -1.53
CA ILE A 227 8.02 1.27 -1.67
C ILE A 227 8.43 0.31 -0.54
N ILE A 228 8.06 0.60 0.72
CA ILE A 228 8.39 -0.28 1.85
C ILE A 228 7.70 -1.65 1.71
N VAL A 229 6.45 -1.68 1.26
CA VAL A 229 5.76 -2.96 0.97
C VAL A 229 6.55 -3.76 -0.06
N ASN A 230 6.97 -3.14 -1.16
CA ASN A 230 7.77 -3.79 -2.20
C ASN A 230 9.15 -4.25 -1.66
N MET A 231 9.74 -3.52 -0.72
CA MET A 231 10.96 -3.94 -0.02
C MET A 231 10.76 -5.16 0.88
N CYS A 232 9.53 -5.42 1.32
CA CYS A 232 9.19 -6.56 2.18
C CYS A 232 8.78 -7.81 1.39
N CYS A 233 8.58 -7.70 0.08
CA CYS A 233 8.29 -8.84 -0.78
C CYS A 233 9.59 -9.62 -1.04
N ASN A 234 9.69 -10.84 -0.54
CA ASN A 234 10.70 -11.77 -1.01
C ASN A 234 10.23 -12.29 -2.37
N GLU A 235 10.94 -11.95 -3.44
CA GLU A 235 10.85 -12.72 -4.69
C GLU A 235 11.47 -14.10 -4.39
N ASP A 236 10.66 -15.03 -3.87
CA ASP A 236 11.07 -16.43 -3.89
C ASP A 236 11.26 -16.79 -5.37
N PRO A 237 12.39 -17.43 -5.74
CA PRO A 237 12.58 -17.92 -7.10
C PRO A 237 11.37 -18.77 -7.44
N SER A 238 10.74 -18.49 -8.58
CA SER A 238 9.53 -19.19 -9.01
C SER A 238 9.75 -20.69 -8.83
N ASP A 239 8.92 -21.28 -7.98
CA ASP A 239 8.95 -22.69 -7.59
C ASP A 239 8.39 -23.54 -8.76
N ASP A 240 8.82 -23.23 -9.98
CA ASP A 240 8.48 -23.91 -11.24
C ASP A 240 9.02 -25.36 -11.27
N GLU A 241 9.67 -25.83 -10.21
CA GLU A 241 10.04 -27.25 -10.01
C GLU A 241 8.86 -28.12 -9.51
N TRP A 242 7.71 -27.55 -9.11
CA TRP A 242 6.57 -28.36 -8.67
C TRP A 242 5.73 -28.97 -9.80
N GLU A 243 5.97 -28.59 -11.06
CA GLU A 243 5.29 -29.16 -12.23
C GLU A 243 6.03 -30.37 -12.81
N GLU A 244 6.46 -31.38 -12.04
CA GLU A 244 6.86 -32.66 -12.68
C GLU A 244 6.85 -33.95 -11.83
N LEU A 245 6.05 -34.08 -10.77
CA LEU A 245 5.95 -35.37 -10.03
C LEU A 245 4.56 -36.02 -10.07
N SER A 246 3.89 -35.92 -11.22
CA SER A 246 2.76 -36.81 -11.55
C SER A 246 2.91 -37.48 -12.92
N SER A 247 4.04 -38.16 -13.12
CA SER A 247 4.10 -39.28 -14.05
C SER A 247 4.82 -40.44 -13.40
N SER A 248 4.13 -41.57 -13.29
CA SER A 248 4.69 -42.86 -12.96
C SER A 248 5.72 -43.29 -14.01
N ASP A 249 6.98 -43.50 -13.63
CA ASP A 249 7.64 -44.80 -13.78
C ASP A 249 8.97 -44.79 -13.02
N GLU A 250 9.28 -45.90 -12.37
CA GLU A 250 10.57 -46.11 -11.73
C GLU A 250 11.65 -46.30 -12.80
N SER A 251 12.58 -45.35 -12.93
CA SER A 251 13.90 -45.66 -13.50
C SER A 251 14.98 -44.68 -13.02
N ASP A 252 16.04 -45.30 -12.51
CA ASP A 252 17.30 -44.73 -12.01
C ASP A 252 18.04 -43.79 -12.97
N ALA A 253 18.84 -42.92 -12.32
CA ALA A 253 20.05 -42.24 -12.80
C ALA A 253 19.88 -41.06 -13.78
N PHE A 254 20.23 -39.85 -13.34
CA PHE A 254 21.52 -39.22 -13.68
C PHE A 254 21.74 -37.95 -12.86
N MET A 255 22.92 -37.84 -12.27
CA MET A 255 23.42 -36.70 -11.51
C MET A 255 24.17 -35.80 -12.50
N GLU A 256 23.74 -34.55 -12.71
CA GLU A 256 24.58 -33.54 -13.36
C GLU A 256 24.59 -32.24 -12.55
N ASN A 257 25.71 -32.06 -11.85
CA ASN A 257 26.18 -30.78 -11.32
C ASN A 257 26.50 -29.85 -12.50
N SER A 258 25.79 -28.72 -12.63
CA SER A 258 26.30 -27.58 -13.38
C SER A 258 26.67 -26.43 -12.42
N PHE A 259 27.84 -26.57 -11.79
CA PHE A 259 28.55 -25.40 -11.26
C PHE A 259 29.06 -24.59 -12.44
N ASN A 260 28.38 -23.49 -12.76
CA ASN A 260 28.91 -22.50 -13.70
C ASN A 260 29.64 -21.41 -12.89
N GLU A 261 30.95 -21.58 -12.73
CA GLU A 261 31.86 -20.53 -12.27
C GLU A 261 31.98 -19.44 -13.35
N CYS A 262 31.38 -18.26 -13.12
CA CYS A 262 31.83 -17.05 -13.79
C CYS A 262 31.54 -15.79 -12.96
N GLY A 263 32.57 -15.29 -12.28
CA GLY A 263 32.91 -13.86 -12.15
C GLY A 263 31.81 -12.88 -11.75
N GLY A 264 31.59 -12.75 -10.45
CA GLY A 264 30.78 -11.70 -9.83
C GLY A 264 30.10 -12.28 -8.61
N GLN A 265 30.64 -12.01 -7.42
CA GLN A 265 30.08 -12.48 -6.16
C GLN A 265 28.78 -11.69 -5.92
N LEU A 266 27.72 -12.07 -6.66
CA LEU A 266 26.34 -11.72 -6.37
C LEU A 266 26.10 -12.19 -4.94
N PHE A 267 25.82 -11.27 -4.03
CA PHE A 267 25.26 -11.70 -2.77
C PHE A 267 23.96 -12.44 -3.06
N SER A 268 23.76 -13.55 -2.36
CA SER A 268 22.50 -14.29 -2.38
C SER A 268 21.35 -13.33 -2.00
N PRO A 269 20.12 -13.52 -2.53
CA PRO A 269 18.92 -12.78 -2.10
C PRO A 269 18.79 -12.64 -0.58
N LEU A 270 19.33 -13.61 0.18
CA LEU A 270 19.40 -13.64 1.64
C LEU A 270 20.15 -12.44 2.26
N CYS A 271 21.17 -11.89 1.60
CA CYS A 271 21.88 -10.72 2.11
C CYS A 271 21.03 -9.46 1.96
N LEU A 272 20.45 -9.24 0.78
CA LEU A 272 19.58 -8.10 0.51
C LEU A 272 18.46 -8.02 1.56
N SER A 273 17.83 -9.16 1.87
CA SER A 273 16.82 -9.24 2.94
C SER A 273 17.39 -8.82 4.30
N HIS A 274 18.58 -9.27 4.70
CA HIS A 274 19.20 -8.88 5.96
C HIS A 274 19.56 -7.37 6.03
N GLU A 275 20.10 -6.79 4.95
CA GLU A 275 20.38 -5.36 4.89
C GLU A 275 19.09 -4.53 5.01
N VAL A 276 18.03 -4.95 4.32
CA VAL A 276 16.70 -4.32 4.40
C VAL A 276 16.16 -4.41 5.84
N HIS A 277 16.19 -5.58 6.47
CA HIS A 277 15.70 -5.76 7.85
C HIS A 277 16.44 -4.87 8.85
N THR A 278 17.77 -4.82 8.72
CA THR A 278 18.64 -4.00 9.58
C THR A 278 18.31 -2.53 9.41
N ALA A 279 18.20 -2.05 8.18
CA ALA A 279 17.90 -0.65 7.91
C ALA A 279 16.47 -0.26 8.32
N LEU A 280 15.47 -1.12 8.10
CA LEU A 280 14.09 -0.92 8.57
C LEU A 280 14.06 -0.69 10.10
N THR A 281 14.82 -1.49 10.83
CA THR A 281 14.94 -1.38 12.30
C THR A 281 15.67 -0.10 12.69
N ASN A 282 16.83 0.19 12.08
CA ASN A 282 17.65 1.37 12.41
C ASN A 282 16.90 2.69 12.24
N TYR A 283 16.05 2.79 11.21
CA TYR A 283 15.24 3.98 10.95
C TYR A 283 13.87 3.96 11.62
N LEU A 284 13.60 2.98 12.49
CA LEU A 284 12.36 2.82 13.25
C LEU A 284 11.11 2.79 12.36
N ILE A 285 11.22 2.21 11.15
CA ILE A 285 10.13 2.16 10.18
C ILE A 285 8.88 1.49 10.74
N PRO A 286 8.94 0.34 11.47
CA PRO A 286 7.75 -0.26 12.06
C PRO A 286 6.97 0.69 12.98
N LYS A 287 7.69 1.48 13.80
CA LYS A 287 7.07 2.47 14.69
C LYS A 287 6.38 3.58 13.90
N LYS A 288 7.02 4.13 12.87
CA LYS A 288 6.46 5.21 12.04
C LYS A 288 5.25 4.74 11.24
N VAL A 289 5.31 3.53 10.69
CA VAL A 289 4.18 2.92 9.98
C VAL A 289 3.01 2.71 10.93
N PHE A 290 3.27 2.22 12.15
CA PHE A 290 2.26 2.10 13.20
C PHE A 290 1.54 3.43 13.47
N GLU A 291 2.28 4.53 13.64
CA GLU A 291 1.71 5.86 13.87
C GLU A 291 0.79 6.31 12.71
N LYS A 292 1.12 5.96 11.45
CA LYS A 292 0.28 6.26 10.28
C LYS A 292 -1.00 5.43 10.15
N THR A 293 -1.16 4.37 10.94
CA THR A 293 -2.40 3.58 10.93
C THR A 293 -3.56 4.27 11.66
N ALA A 294 -3.27 5.29 12.47
CA ALA A 294 -4.29 6.05 13.18
C ALA A 294 -5.29 6.72 12.23
N PHE A 295 -6.51 7.00 12.71
CA PHE A 295 -7.44 7.79 11.93
C PHE A 295 -6.88 9.20 11.65
N PRO A 296 -7.20 9.79 10.49
CA PRO A 296 -6.80 11.16 10.20
C PRO A 296 -7.25 12.12 11.31
N ASN A 297 -6.40 13.11 11.61
CA ASN A 297 -6.67 14.13 12.62
C ASN A 297 -8.06 14.78 12.41
N SER A 298 -8.90 14.76 13.45
CA SER A 298 -10.30 15.22 13.35
C SER A 298 -10.40 16.70 12.96
N THR A 299 -9.53 17.56 13.50
CA THR A 299 -9.45 18.98 13.15
C THR A 299 -9.11 19.17 11.68
N ALA A 300 -8.12 18.42 11.16
CA ALA A 300 -7.74 18.47 9.76
C ALA A 300 -8.89 17.99 8.85
N VAL A 301 -9.61 16.93 9.23
CA VAL A 301 -10.78 16.42 8.51
C VAL A 301 -11.91 17.45 8.49
N ASP A 302 -12.20 18.10 9.61
CA ASP A 302 -13.23 19.13 9.71
C ASP A 302 -12.90 20.35 8.85
N LEU A 303 -11.64 20.80 8.87
CA LEU A 303 -11.14 21.89 8.02
C LEU A 303 -11.31 21.54 6.54
N CYS A 304 -10.85 20.37 6.12
CA CYS A 304 -11.00 19.91 4.74
C CYS A 304 -12.47 19.79 4.33
N SER A 305 -13.34 19.31 5.22
CA SER A 305 -14.75 19.09 4.93
C SER A 305 -15.51 20.38 4.63
N ARG A 306 -15.11 21.48 5.26
CA ARG A 306 -15.70 22.82 5.06
C ARG A 306 -15.19 23.54 3.81
N ASN A 307 -14.12 23.05 3.19
CA ASN A 307 -13.44 23.70 2.07
C ASN A 307 -13.49 22.82 0.81
N PRO A 308 -14.26 23.17 -0.24
CA PRO A 308 -14.43 22.32 -1.41
C PRO A 308 -13.13 21.89 -2.11
N THR A 309 -12.14 22.78 -2.19
CA THR A 309 -10.82 22.50 -2.81
C THR A 309 -9.93 21.58 -1.96
N TRP A 310 -10.11 21.59 -0.63
CA TRP A 310 -9.34 20.77 0.31
C TRP A 310 -10.03 19.44 0.65
N LYS A 311 -11.34 19.34 0.42
CA LYS A 311 -12.14 18.14 0.68
C LYS A 311 -11.54 16.84 0.11
N PRO A 312 -10.92 16.81 -1.09
CA PRO A 312 -10.26 15.60 -1.61
C PRO A 312 -9.12 15.07 -0.73
N LEU A 313 -8.48 15.91 0.10
CA LEU A 313 -7.39 15.50 0.98
C LEU A 313 -7.84 14.50 2.05
N ILE A 314 -9.12 14.54 2.46
CA ILE A 314 -9.69 13.54 3.38
C ILE A 314 -9.54 12.14 2.79
N ARG A 315 -9.81 11.98 1.49
CA ARG A 315 -9.63 10.68 0.82
C ARG A 315 -8.16 10.28 0.77
N LYS A 316 -7.25 11.22 0.49
CA LYS A 316 -5.80 10.96 0.49
C LYS A 316 -5.30 10.53 1.86
N MET A 317 -5.67 11.22 2.94
CA MET A 317 -5.31 10.82 4.31
C MET A 317 -5.85 9.43 4.68
N ASN A 318 -7.10 9.11 4.31
CA ASN A 318 -7.65 7.75 4.49
C ASN A 318 -6.91 6.71 3.64
N THR A 319 -6.44 7.08 2.45
CA THR A 319 -5.64 6.19 1.58
C THR A 319 -4.30 5.88 2.24
N ILE A 320 -3.62 6.88 2.80
CA ILE A 320 -2.38 6.68 3.58
C ILE A 320 -2.63 5.75 4.76
N GLN A 321 -3.73 5.92 5.50
CA GLN A 321 -4.09 5.01 6.59
C GLN A 321 -4.20 3.56 6.10
N CYS A 322 -4.89 3.32 4.98
CA CYS A 322 -5.05 1.98 4.42
C CYS A 322 -3.71 1.42 3.92
N ARG A 323 -2.88 2.24 3.27
CA ARG A 323 -1.52 1.84 2.87
C ARG A 323 -0.62 1.55 4.05
N ALA A 324 -0.76 2.27 5.15
CA ALA A 324 0.01 2.03 6.37
C ALA A 324 -0.40 0.71 7.03
N LEU A 325 -1.69 0.37 7.02
CA LEU A 325 -2.18 -0.93 7.49
C LEU A 325 -1.66 -2.10 6.64
N LEU A 326 -1.65 -1.95 5.31
CA LEU A 326 -1.07 -2.95 4.41
C LEU A 326 0.46 -3.06 4.59
N CYS A 327 1.15 -1.93 4.74
CA CYS A 327 2.58 -1.91 5.05
C CYS A 327 2.88 -2.57 6.39
N LEU A 328 2.04 -2.34 7.40
CA LEU A 328 2.14 -2.99 8.70
C LEU A 328 1.99 -4.50 8.57
N GLN A 329 1.02 -4.99 7.77
CA GLN A 329 0.88 -6.42 7.50
C GLN A 329 2.18 -7.02 6.93
N SER A 330 2.79 -6.38 5.94
CA SER A 330 4.06 -6.85 5.36
C SER A 330 5.19 -6.86 6.39
N LEU A 331 5.34 -5.78 7.17
CA LEU A 331 6.37 -5.68 8.21
C LEU A 331 6.21 -6.74 9.31
N VAL A 332 4.98 -6.98 9.76
CA VAL A 332 4.68 -7.97 10.81
C VAL A 332 4.90 -9.41 10.34
N SER A 333 4.72 -9.66 9.04
CA SER A 333 4.97 -10.98 8.43
C SER A 333 6.46 -11.22 8.19
N LEU A 334 7.23 -10.15 7.92
CA LEU A 334 8.65 -10.22 7.57
C LEU A 334 9.59 -10.19 8.78
N LEU A 335 9.32 -9.32 9.76
CA LEU A 335 10.25 -9.03 10.85
C LEU A 335 10.01 -9.93 12.06
N ASP A 336 11.10 -10.30 12.74
CA ASP A 336 11.02 -10.96 14.04
C ASP A 336 10.41 -10.04 15.11
N VAL A 337 9.79 -10.67 16.11
CA VAL A 337 9.12 -9.98 17.22
C VAL A 337 10.01 -8.97 17.93
N GLU A 338 11.31 -9.23 18.06
CA GLU A 338 12.24 -8.28 18.70
C GLU A 338 12.40 -6.99 17.88
N HIS A 339 12.49 -7.10 16.55
CA HIS A 339 12.56 -5.95 15.64
C HIS A 339 11.24 -5.16 15.57
N LEU A 340 10.13 -5.79 15.96
CA LEU A 340 8.82 -5.16 16.12
C LEU A 340 8.61 -4.50 17.50
N GLY A 341 9.61 -4.57 18.41
CA GLY A 341 9.55 -3.98 19.75
C GLY A 341 9.10 -4.95 20.85
N GLY A 342 9.10 -6.25 20.58
CA GLY A 342 8.81 -7.31 21.56
C GLY A 342 7.31 -7.59 21.75
N ALA A 343 7.01 -8.56 22.62
CA ALA A 343 5.63 -9.01 22.86
C ALA A 343 4.70 -7.90 23.38
N ALA A 344 5.21 -6.98 24.19
CA ALA A 344 4.43 -5.84 24.71
C ALA A 344 4.00 -4.89 23.58
N ALA A 345 4.89 -4.60 22.62
CA ALA A 345 4.56 -3.77 21.47
C ALA A 345 3.48 -4.43 20.59
N LEU A 346 3.55 -5.74 20.38
CA LEU A 346 2.52 -6.48 19.64
C LEU A 346 1.17 -6.44 20.36
N GLN A 347 1.14 -6.53 21.69
CA GLN A 347 -0.11 -6.37 22.45
C GLN A 347 -0.71 -4.96 22.31
N THR A 348 0.12 -3.92 22.39
CA THR A 348 -0.31 -2.54 22.15
C THR A 348 -0.85 -2.36 20.74
N LEU A 349 -0.15 -2.92 19.74
CA LEU A 349 -0.60 -2.92 18.35
C LEU A 349 -1.96 -3.59 18.19
N ALA A 350 -2.14 -4.73 18.83
CA ALA A 350 -3.37 -5.51 18.74
C ALA A 350 -4.57 -4.77 19.38
N GLN A 351 -4.35 -4.11 20.52
CA GLN A 351 -5.35 -3.22 21.14
C GLN A 351 -5.71 -2.03 20.24
N HIS A 352 -4.71 -1.41 19.61
CA HIS A 352 -4.91 -0.30 18.68
C HIS A 352 -5.73 -0.72 17.45
N LEU A 353 -5.37 -1.82 16.79
CA LEU A 353 -6.13 -2.31 15.63
C LEU A 353 -7.58 -2.69 16.02
N SER A 354 -7.78 -3.29 17.20
CA SER A 354 -9.11 -3.56 17.72
C SER A 354 -9.92 -2.26 17.93
N GLN A 355 -9.32 -1.24 18.54
CA GLN A 355 -9.96 0.07 18.70
C GLN A 355 -10.30 0.73 17.35
N LEU A 356 -9.39 0.69 16.37
CA LEU A 356 -9.65 1.22 15.03
C LEU A 356 -10.84 0.53 14.36
N LEU A 357 -10.90 -0.80 14.45
CA LEU A 357 -11.95 -1.60 13.82
C LEU A 357 -13.33 -1.34 14.46
N PHE A 358 -13.41 -1.32 15.80
CA PHE A 358 -14.69 -1.29 16.52
C PHE A 358 -15.13 0.11 17.00
N SER A 359 -14.32 1.14 16.83
CA SER A 359 -14.71 2.53 17.19
C SER A 359 -15.73 3.15 16.23
N GLN A 360 -15.89 2.60 15.02
CA GLN A 360 -16.79 3.12 14.00
C GLN A 360 -17.99 2.18 13.81
N PRO A 361 -19.24 2.64 14.00
CA PRO A 361 -20.42 1.77 13.93
C PRO A 361 -20.70 1.19 12.52
N ASP A 362 -20.14 1.82 11.47
CA ASP A 362 -20.36 1.49 10.06
C ASP A 362 -19.10 0.96 9.36
N PHE A 363 -18.16 0.35 10.10
CA PHE A 363 -16.89 -0.13 9.53
C PHE A 363 -17.08 -1.07 8.33
N ALA A 364 -18.16 -1.87 8.31
CA ALA A 364 -18.49 -2.80 7.23
C ALA A 364 -18.76 -2.13 5.87
N LYS A 365 -19.06 -0.82 5.84
CA LYS A 365 -19.29 -0.07 4.58
C LYS A 365 -18.00 0.37 3.90
N ARG A 366 -16.87 0.36 4.61
CA ARG A 366 -15.57 0.83 4.10
C ARG A 366 -14.72 -0.36 3.66
N ALA A 367 -15.04 -0.93 2.50
CA ALA A 367 -14.38 -2.14 1.99
C ALA A 367 -12.84 -2.06 2.01
N ASP A 368 -12.24 -1.02 1.45
CA ASP A 368 -10.76 -0.88 1.38
C ASP A 368 -10.12 -0.82 2.77
N PHE A 369 -10.75 -0.09 3.70
CA PHE A 369 -10.29 0.00 5.09
C PHE A 369 -10.43 -1.34 5.80
N LEU A 370 -11.58 -2.01 5.64
CA LEU A 370 -11.84 -3.30 6.26
C LEU A 370 -10.89 -4.37 5.74
N GLU A 371 -10.56 -4.36 4.45
CA GLU A 371 -9.54 -5.23 3.87
C GLU A 371 -8.17 -4.96 4.49
N ALA A 372 -7.72 -3.71 4.48
CA ALA A 372 -6.41 -3.34 5.02
C ALA A 372 -6.27 -3.68 6.52
N ILE A 373 -7.26 -3.33 7.35
CA ILE A 373 -7.21 -3.60 8.79
C ILE A 373 -7.34 -5.09 9.11
N SER A 374 -8.17 -5.83 8.38
CA SER A 374 -8.29 -7.29 8.57
C SER A 374 -7.04 -8.03 8.13
N SER A 375 -6.35 -7.58 7.07
CA SER A 375 -5.04 -8.10 6.67
C SER A 375 -3.99 -7.88 7.76
N ALA A 376 -3.89 -6.64 8.28
CA ALA A 376 -2.95 -6.32 9.36
C ALA A 376 -3.23 -7.12 10.64
N LEU A 377 -4.51 -7.25 11.00
CA LEU A 377 -4.93 -8.00 12.18
C LEU A 377 -4.67 -9.50 12.03
N ARG A 378 -4.91 -10.07 10.83
CA ARG A 378 -4.58 -11.46 10.52
C ARG A 378 -3.08 -11.73 10.69
N ALA A 379 -2.23 -10.93 10.06
CA ALA A 379 -0.77 -11.07 10.16
C ALA A 379 -0.29 -10.96 11.62
N LEU A 380 -0.82 -9.98 12.37
CA LEU A 380 -0.50 -9.81 13.78
C LEU A 380 -0.89 -11.00 14.64
N LEU A 381 -2.12 -11.50 14.52
CA LEU A 381 -2.58 -12.64 15.30
C LEU A 381 -1.81 -13.91 14.95
N GLN A 382 -1.45 -14.10 13.68
CA GLN A 382 -0.60 -15.21 13.25
C GLN A 382 0.76 -15.15 13.95
N THR A 383 1.42 -13.99 13.91
CA THR A 383 2.72 -13.77 14.56
C THR A 383 2.61 -13.98 16.07
N MET A 384 1.58 -13.44 16.72
CA MET A 384 1.34 -13.63 18.15
C MET A 384 1.10 -15.11 18.51
N ALA A 385 0.27 -15.82 17.74
CA ALA A 385 -0.02 -17.24 17.95
C ALA A 385 1.24 -18.10 17.83
N SER A 386 2.06 -17.88 16.79
CA SER A 386 3.32 -18.61 16.57
C SER A 386 4.34 -18.45 17.70
N LYS A 387 4.27 -17.35 18.46
CA LYS A 387 5.15 -17.04 19.58
C LYS A 387 4.47 -17.23 20.95
N ASN A 388 3.28 -17.83 20.98
CA ASN A 388 2.47 -18.03 22.20
C ASN A 388 2.21 -16.73 23.00
N ILE A 389 2.03 -15.61 22.29
CA ILE A 389 1.65 -14.34 22.89
C ILE A 389 0.12 -14.32 23.00
N SER A 390 -0.40 -13.96 24.17
CA SER A 390 -1.84 -13.88 24.43
C SER A 390 -2.55 -12.96 23.43
N GLN A 391 -3.62 -13.47 22.82
CA GLN A 391 -4.40 -12.74 21.81
C GLN A 391 -5.28 -11.65 22.45
N CYS A 392 -5.62 -10.63 21.66
CA CYS A 392 -6.23 -9.40 22.16
C CYS A 392 -7.75 -9.29 21.97
N MET A 393 -8.39 -10.22 21.25
CA MET A 393 -9.81 -10.10 20.89
C MET A 393 -10.69 -10.97 21.77
N THR A 394 -11.77 -10.37 22.27
CA THR A 394 -12.81 -11.12 22.98
C THR A 394 -13.65 -11.94 21.99
N PRO A 395 -14.32 -13.02 22.46
CA PRO A 395 -15.26 -13.76 21.62
C PRO A 395 -16.33 -12.87 20.97
N ASP A 396 -16.85 -11.87 21.68
CA ASP A 396 -17.86 -10.95 21.15
C ASP A 396 -17.31 -10.04 20.03
N GLN A 397 -16.08 -9.55 20.17
CA GLN A 397 -15.40 -8.76 19.14
C GLN A 397 -15.16 -9.60 17.89
N LEU A 398 -14.69 -10.83 18.07
CA LEU A 398 -14.47 -11.78 16.98
C LEU A 398 -15.78 -12.05 16.22
N MET A 399 -16.87 -12.34 16.93
CA MET A 399 -18.18 -12.57 16.32
C MET A 399 -18.74 -11.32 15.62
N THR A 400 -18.45 -10.12 16.14
CA THR A 400 -18.84 -8.85 15.51
C THR A 400 -18.10 -8.65 14.18
N LEU A 401 -16.78 -8.88 14.15
CA LEU A 401 -15.99 -8.86 12.92
C LEU A 401 -16.52 -9.87 11.89
N CYS A 402 -16.85 -11.08 12.33
CA CYS A 402 -17.39 -12.13 11.46
C CYS A 402 -18.70 -11.73 10.78
N LYS A 403 -19.66 -11.21 11.56
CA LYS A 403 -20.95 -10.75 11.04
C LYS A 403 -20.78 -9.59 10.05
N GLY A 404 -19.87 -8.66 10.33
CA GLY A 404 -19.59 -7.49 9.49
C GLY A 404 -18.82 -7.81 8.21
N GLY A 405 -17.90 -8.77 8.26
CA GLY A 405 -16.99 -9.06 7.15
C GLY A 405 -17.45 -10.15 6.19
N ILE A 406 -18.22 -11.14 6.63
CA ILE A 406 -18.55 -12.30 5.77
C ILE A 406 -19.55 -11.99 4.66
N HIS A 407 -20.33 -10.93 4.81
CA HIS A 407 -21.22 -10.44 3.76
C HIS A 407 -20.56 -9.39 2.87
N SER A 408 -19.26 -9.14 3.06
CA SER A 408 -18.50 -8.21 2.22
C SER A 408 -18.46 -8.71 0.78
N SER A 409 -18.68 -7.80 -0.17
CA SER A 409 -18.48 -8.08 -1.59
C SER A 409 -17.00 -8.33 -1.92
N ASN A 410 -16.08 -7.86 -1.08
CA ASN A 410 -14.65 -8.06 -1.25
C ASN A 410 -14.23 -9.45 -0.75
N VAL A 411 -13.69 -10.27 -1.65
CA VAL A 411 -13.20 -11.63 -1.36
C VAL A 411 -12.05 -11.60 -0.35
N GLY A 412 -11.12 -10.64 -0.45
CA GLY A 412 -9.99 -10.50 0.47
C GLY A 412 -10.42 -10.28 1.91
N VAL A 413 -11.46 -9.47 2.14
CA VAL A 413 -12.07 -9.31 3.47
C VAL A 413 -12.58 -10.64 4.01
N ARG A 414 -13.30 -11.42 3.19
CA ARG A 414 -13.89 -12.70 3.62
C ARG A 414 -12.80 -13.72 3.95
N VAL A 415 -11.76 -13.81 3.12
CA VAL A 415 -10.56 -14.63 3.38
C VAL A 415 -9.95 -14.22 4.73
N ASN A 416 -9.65 -12.93 4.93
CA ASN A 416 -9.01 -12.47 6.16
C ASN A 416 -9.83 -12.80 7.42
N VAL A 417 -11.15 -12.63 7.38
CA VAL A 417 -12.05 -12.94 8.51
C VAL A 417 -12.00 -14.43 8.86
N VAL A 418 -12.01 -15.28 7.84
CA VAL A 418 -11.95 -16.73 8.00
C VAL A 418 -10.60 -17.16 8.56
N SER A 419 -9.49 -16.62 8.06
CA SER A 419 -8.17 -16.94 8.61
C SER A 419 -8.03 -16.44 10.06
N ILE A 420 -8.54 -15.24 10.39
CA ILE A 420 -8.55 -14.72 11.78
C ILE A 420 -9.29 -15.69 12.70
N LEU A 421 -10.42 -16.24 12.27
CA LEU A 421 -11.14 -17.27 13.02
C LEU A 421 -10.32 -18.55 13.19
N GLY A 422 -9.63 -19.01 12.15
CA GLY A 422 -8.74 -20.18 12.21
C GLY A 422 -7.63 -20.00 13.24
N ILE A 423 -6.95 -18.86 13.18
CA ILE A 423 -5.84 -18.50 14.07
C ILE A 423 -6.32 -18.36 15.52
N THR A 424 -7.42 -17.66 15.76
CA THR A 424 -7.95 -17.50 17.11
C THR A 424 -8.52 -18.81 17.66
N GLY A 425 -9.25 -19.57 16.83
CA GLY A 425 -9.81 -20.84 17.26
C GLY A 425 -8.73 -21.89 17.59
N SER A 426 -7.63 -21.95 16.83
CA SER A 426 -6.52 -22.90 17.11
C SER A 426 -5.77 -22.58 18.41
N VAL A 427 -5.72 -21.31 18.82
CA VAL A 427 -5.22 -20.91 20.14
C VAL A 427 -6.22 -21.28 21.23
N LEU A 428 -7.50 -20.95 21.06
CA LEU A 428 -8.56 -21.26 22.02
C LEU A 428 -8.76 -22.77 22.22
N ALA A 429 -8.50 -23.59 21.21
CA ALA A 429 -8.59 -25.05 21.27
C ALA A 429 -7.69 -25.67 22.35
N LYS A 430 -6.62 -24.96 22.73
CA LYS A 430 -5.63 -25.38 23.73
C LYS A 430 -5.96 -24.87 25.14
N GLU A 431 -7.00 -24.04 25.29
CA GLU A 431 -7.42 -23.45 26.56
C GLU A 431 -8.70 -24.12 27.08
N ASP A 432 -8.81 -24.25 28.40
CA ASP A 432 -10.01 -24.78 29.05
C ASP A 432 -11.16 -23.75 29.05
N GLY A 433 -12.40 -24.22 28.99
CA GLY A 433 -13.59 -23.36 29.08
C GLY A 433 -13.95 -22.61 27.79
N THR A 434 -13.33 -22.96 26.67
CA THR A 434 -13.54 -22.32 25.35
C THR A 434 -14.59 -23.04 24.47
N LEU A 435 -15.21 -24.12 24.97
CA LEU A 435 -16.12 -25.00 24.23
C LEU A 435 -17.19 -24.27 23.41
N GLU A 436 -17.94 -23.36 24.03
CA GLU A 436 -19.03 -22.65 23.34
C GLU A 436 -18.50 -21.69 22.27
N THR A 437 -17.35 -21.06 22.52
CA THR A 437 -16.69 -20.22 21.52
C THR A 437 -16.23 -21.06 20.33
N LEU A 438 -15.61 -22.22 20.57
CA LEU A 438 -15.16 -23.14 19.50
C LEU A 438 -16.35 -23.69 18.69
N LYS A 439 -17.49 -23.98 19.34
CA LYS A 439 -18.72 -24.36 18.64
C LYS A 439 -19.21 -23.23 17.71
N ASN A 440 -19.21 -21.98 18.19
CA ASN A 440 -19.60 -20.83 17.37
C ASN A 440 -18.66 -20.62 16.18
N ILE A 441 -17.35 -20.70 16.41
CA ILE A 441 -16.32 -20.62 15.36
C ILE A 441 -16.53 -21.74 14.32
N GLY A 442 -16.67 -22.99 14.77
CA GLY A 442 -16.85 -24.15 13.89
C GLY A 442 -18.13 -24.10 13.07
N CYS A 443 -19.27 -23.74 13.68
CA CYS A 443 -20.54 -23.55 12.97
C CYS A 443 -20.42 -22.46 11.89
N PHE A 444 -19.75 -21.36 12.21
CA PHE A 444 -19.53 -20.28 11.26
C PHE A 444 -18.64 -20.73 10.09
N LEU A 445 -17.48 -21.34 10.38
CA LEU A 445 -16.57 -21.82 9.33
C LEU A 445 -17.22 -22.89 8.44
N LEU A 446 -18.06 -23.77 9.01
CA LEU A 446 -18.87 -24.73 8.25
C LEU A 446 -19.89 -24.04 7.32
N GLU A 447 -20.54 -22.99 7.81
CA GLU A 447 -21.45 -22.19 6.99
C GLU A 447 -20.72 -21.56 5.80
N VAL A 448 -19.55 -20.95 6.03
CA VAL A 448 -18.73 -20.35 4.96
C VAL A 448 -18.26 -21.41 3.97
N THR A 449 -17.71 -22.52 4.47
CA THR A 449 -17.24 -23.66 3.66
C THR A 449 -18.33 -24.13 2.68
N THR A 450 -19.57 -24.26 3.17
CA THR A 450 -20.66 -24.86 2.40
C THR A 450 -21.41 -23.86 1.52
N LYS A 451 -21.48 -22.58 1.90
CA LYS A 451 -22.34 -21.58 1.25
C LYS A 451 -21.61 -20.47 0.51
N ASP A 452 -20.32 -20.19 0.77
CA ASP A 452 -19.64 -19.08 0.08
C ASP A 452 -19.56 -19.36 -1.44
N PRO A 453 -19.82 -18.35 -2.29
CA PRO A 453 -19.72 -18.50 -3.73
C PRO A 453 -18.27 -18.65 -4.22
N SER A 454 -17.30 -18.10 -3.48
CA SER A 454 -15.88 -18.16 -3.85
C SER A 454 -15.25 -19.46 -3.35
N LEU A 455 -14.66 -20.21 -4.27
CA LEU A 455 -13.93 -21.43 -3.91
C LEU A 455 -12.70 -21.13 -3.03
N VAL A 456 -12.05 -19.98 -3.23
CA VAL A 456 -10.91 -19.54 -2.42
C VAL A 456 -11.33 -19.33 -0.96
N VAL A 457 -12.46 -18.66 -0.72
CA VAL A 457 -12.97 -18.43 0.64
C VAL A 457 -13.40 -19.75 1.29
N ALA A 458 -14.06 -20.63 0.54
CA ALA A 458 -14.42 -21.95 1.04
C ALA A 458 -13.19 -22.84 1.33
N GLY A 459 -12.13 -22.72 0.52
CA GLY A 459 -10.83 -23.37 0.75
C GLY A 459 -10.18 -22.88 2.04
N GLU A 460 -10.06 -21.57 2.21
CA GLU A 460 -9.54 -20.95 3.43
C GLU A 460 -10.34 -21.37 4.67
N ALA A 461 -11.67 -21.49 4.55
CA ALA A 461 -12.54 -21.91 5.64
C ALA A 461 -12.34 -23.37 6.03
N LEU A 462 -12.02 -24.24 5.07
CA LEU A 462 -11.63 -25.61 5.35
C LEU A 462 -10.25 -25.66 6.03
N ASP A 463 -9.30 -24.86 5.58
CA ASP A 463 -7.96 -24.79 6.19
C ASP A 463 -8.06 -24.34 7.65
N ALA A 464 -8.83 -23.28 7.90
CA ALA A 464 -9.15 -22.81 9.24
C ALA A 464 -9.86 -23.90 10.09
N LEU A 465 -10.77 -24.69 9.52
CA LEU A 465 -11.38 -25.82 10.23
C LEU A 465 -10.34 -26.88 10.62
N PHE A 466 -9.37 -27.14 9.75
CA PHE A 466 -8.30 -28.09 10.06
C PHE A 466 -7.47 -27.58 11.23
N ASP A 467 -7.08 -26.31 11.22
CA ASP A 467 -6.27 -25.72 12.29
C ASP A 467 -7.00 -25.67 13.64
N VAL A 468 -8.28 -25.29 13.66
CA VAL A 468 -9.06 -25.14 14.90
C VAL A 468 -9.36 -26.49 15.54
N PHE A 469 -9.60 -27.53 14.73
CA PHE A 469 -10.07 -28.83 15.19
C PHE A 469 -9.04 -29.96 14.98
N ALA A 470 -7.77 -29.63 14.77
CA ALA A 470 -6.67 -30.60 14.67
C ALA A 470 -6.24 -31.16 16.03
N ASP A 471 -6.35 -30.37 17.10
CA ASP A 471 -5.88 -30.74 18.44
C ASP A 471 -6.64 -29.94 19.52
N GLY A 472 -6.75 -30.51 20.71
CA GLY A 472 -7.40 -29.88 21.88
C GLY A 472 -8.70 -30.56 22.32
N LYS A 473 -8.83 -30.82 23.63
CA LYS A 473 -9.98 -31.54 24.21
C LYS A 473 -11.31 -30.82 23.98
N GLU A 474 -11.32 -29.49 24.15
CA GLU A 474 -12.53 -28.70 23.93
C GLU A 474 -12.89 -28.61 22.44
N ALA A 475 -11.90 -28.58 21.55
CA ALA A 475 -12.13 -28.63 20.11
C ALA A 475 -12.72 -29.97 19.66
N GLU A 476 -12.18 -31.10 20.12
CA GLU A 476 -12.74 -32.43 19.85
C GLU A 476 -14.18 -32.57 20.38
N ARG A 477 -14.47 -32.06 21.57
CA ARG A 477 -15.82 -32.07 22.12
C ARG A 477 -16.77 -31.17 21.33
N ALA A 478 -16.29 -30.00 20.89
CA ALA A 478 -17.04 -29.09 20.03
C ALA A 478 -17.34 -29.74 18.67
N SER A 479 -16.37 -30.42 18.05
CA SER A 479 -16.51 -31.02 16.71
C SER A 479 -17.65 -32.04 16.65
N ILE A 480 -17.82 -32.83 17.72
CA ILE A 480 -18.93 -33.78 17.85
C ILE A 480 -20.27 -33.04 18.02
N GLN A 481 -20.32 -32.04 18.89
CA GLN A 481 -21.57 -31.30 19.15
C GLN A 481 -22.08 -30.53 17.92
N ILE A 482 -21.18 -30.02 17.08
CA ILE A 482 -21.54 -29.33 15.83
C ILE A 482 -21.73 -30.28 14.64
N LYS A 483 -21.56 -31.60 14.83
CA LYS A 483 -21.63 -32.62 13.77
C LYS A 483 -20.67 -32.34 12.61
N LEU A 484 -19.43 -31.96 12.94
CA LEU A 484 -18.41 -31.58 11.96
C LEU A 484 -18.16 -32.69 10.94
N LEU A 485 -17.98 -33.93 11.40
CA LEU A 485 -17.67 -35.08 10.54
C LEU A 485 -18.77 -35.34 9.49
N SER A 486 -20.04 -35.33 9.90
CA SER A 486 -21.17 -35.57 9.00
C SER A 486 -21.19 -34.52 7.87
N THR A 487 -21.03 -33.26 8.25
CA THR A 487 -21.05 -32.14 7.31
C THR A 487 -19.89 -32.21 6.31
N LEU A 488 -18.68 -32.52 6.78
CA LEU A 488 -17.50 -32.63 5.91
C LEU A 488 -17.59 -33.82 4.94
N LYS A 489 -18.16 -34.96 5.35
CA LYS A 489 -18.39 -36.11 4.47
C LYS A 489 -19.36 -35.79 3.33
N GLU A 490 -20.43 -35.06 3.64
CA GLU A 490 -21.41 -34.61 2.65
C GLU A 490 -20.80 -33.56 1.70
N PHE A 491 -19.96 -32.66 2.22
CA PHE A 491 -19.37 -31.59 1.44
C PHE A 491 -18.19 -32.03 0.55
N GLN A 492 -17.39 -33.00 0.98
CA GLN A 492 -16.21 -33.47 0.25
C GLN A 492 -16.43 -33.74 -1.26
N PRO A 493 -17.48 -34.50 -1.70
CA PRO A 493 -17.73 -34.70 -3.12
C PRO A 493 -18.12 -33.41 -3.85
N VAL A 494 -18.84 -32.50 -3.19
CA VAL A 494 -19.25 -31.19 -3.74
C VAL A 494 -18.03 -30.31 -3.99
N PHE A 495 -17.13 -30.21 -3.01
CA PHE A 495 -15.90 -29.43 -3.12
C PHE A 495 -15.01 -29.91 -4.27
N LYS A 496 -14.82 -31.24 -4.37
CA LYS A 496 -14.05 -31.86 -5.46
C LYS A 496 -14.65 -31.58 -6.84
N MET A 497 -15.98 -31.53 -6.93
CA MET A 497 -16.67 -31.18 -8.18
C MET A 497 -16.50 -29.69 -8.52
N LYS A 498 -16.60 -28.79 -7.55
CA LYS A 498 -16.38 -27.34 -7.74
C LYS A 498 -14.97 -27.04 -8.28
N ILE A 499 -13.91 -27.57 -7.64
CA ILE A 499 -12.51 -27.40 -8.11
C ILE A 499 -12.37 -27.83 -9.59
N ARG A 500 -12.93 -28.98 -9.95
CA ARG A 500 -12.85 -29.50 -11.33
C ARG A 500 -13.58 -28.63 -12.34
N LYS A 501 -14.70 -28.01 -11.93
CA LYS A 501 -15.53 -27.20 -12.79
C LYS A 501 -14.93 -25.81 -13.06
N GLU A 502 -14.38 -25.18 -12.03
CA GLU A 502 -13.80 -23.83 -12.16
C GLU A 502 -12.44 -23.84 -12.86
N GLY A 503 -11.67 -24.93 -12.72
CA GLY A 503 -10.37 -25.09 -13.38
C GLY A 503 -9.27 -24.22 -12.75
N LYS A 504 -8.00 -24.54 -13.03
CA LYS A 504 -6.85 -23.85 -12.40
C LYS A 504 -6.60 -22.43 -12.91
N GLY A 505 -7.01 -22.11 -14.14
CA GLY A 505 -6.68 -20.84 -14.81
C GLY A 505 -7.35 -19.58 -14.24
N ASN A 506 -8.24 -19.71 -13.26
CA ASN A 506 -8.95 -18.58 -12.63
C ASN A 506 -8.33 -18.12 -11.30
N TYR A 507 -7.24 -18.74 -10.87
CA TYR A 507 -6.64 -18.52 -9.54
C TYR A 507 -5.17 -18.13 -9.64
N SER A 508 -4.70 -17.36 -8.66
CA SER A 508 -3.26 -17.10 -8.50
C SER A 508 -2.54 -18.34 -7.97
N THR A 509 -1.21 -18.35 -8.09
CA THR A 509 -0.34 -19.43 -7.55
C THR A 509 -0.60 -19.68 -6.06
N ASP A 510 -0.68 -18.63 -5.25
CA ASP A 510 -0.96 -18.74 -3.81
C ASP A 510 -2.34 -19.36 -3.53
N GLN A 511 -3.36 -18.95 -4.29
CA GLN A 511 -4.71 -19.51 -4.14
C GLN A 511 -4.75 -20.98 -4.54
N LEU A 512 -4.02 -21.37 -5.59
CA LEU A 512 -3.89 -22.77 -5.99
C LEU A 512 -3.19 -23.60 -4.91
N CYS A 513 -2.14 -23.07 -4.28
CA CYS A 513 -1.44 -23.72 -3.18
C CYS A 513 -2.39 -24.06 -2.03
N VAL A 514 -3.21 -23.09 -1.58
CA VAL A 514 -4.23 -23.32 -0.53
C VAL A 514 -5.23 -24.39 -0.97
N LEU A 515 -5.77 -24.29 -2.18
CA LEU A 515 -6.79 -25.22 -2.68
C LEU A 515 -6.27 -26.66 -2.82
N ASP A 516 -5.04 -26.84 -3.30
CA ASP A 516 -4.42 -28.17 -3.43
C ASP A 516 -4.06 -28.75 -2.05
N ASN A 517 -3.57 -27.94 -1.11
CA ASN A 517 -3.34 -28.34 0.28
C ASN A 517 -4.64 -28.80 0.95
N VAL A 518 -5.70 -28.00 0.87
CA VAL A 518 -7.00 -28.32 1.46
C VAL A 518 -7.59 -29.59 0.87
N LYS A 519 -7.48 -29.78 -0.44
CA LYS A 519 -7.95 -30.99 -1.13
C LYS A 519 -7.23 -32.25 -0.64
N MET A 520 -5.93 -32.17 -0.40
CA MET A 520 -5.16 -33.28 0.17
C MET A 520 -5.53 -33.54 1.64
N ASN A 521 -5.63 -32.46 2.43
CA ASN A 521 -5.83 -32.54 3.87
C ASN A 521 -7.25 -32.92 4.26
N LEU A 522 -8.28 -32.56 3.48
CA LEU A 522 -9.68 -32.87 3.79
C LEU A 522 -9.93 -34.37 4.01
N ARG A 523 -9.31 -35.23 3.18
CA ARG A 523 -9.43 -36.69 3.35
C ARG A 523 -8.81 -37.17 4.65
N ARG A 524 -7.61 -36.68 4.97
CA ARG A 524 -6.87 -37.04 6.19
C ARG A 524 -7.62 -36.56 7.42
N PHE A 525 -8.16 -35.34 7.37
CA PHE A 525 -8.91 -34.74 8.45
C PHE A 525 -10.24 -35.47 8.74
N ILE A 526 -10.97 -35.92 7.71
CA ILE A 526 -12.16 -36.75 7.89
C ILE A 526 -11.82 -38.07 8.62
N ALA A 527 -10.73 -38.74 8.25
CA ALA A 527 -10.30 -39.97 8.91
C ALA A 527 -9.88 -39.73 10.37
N TYR A 528 -9.23 -38.59 10.65
CA TYR A 528 -8.94 -38.15 12.01
C TYR A 528 -10.23 -37.96 12.83
N GLN A 529 -11.20 -37.21 12.31
CA GLN A 529 -12.48 -36.96 12.99
C GLN A 529 -13.29 -38.25 13.24
N GLU A 530 -13.24 -39.25 12.35
CA GLU A 530 -13.81 -40.58 12.60
C GLU A 530 -13.20 -41.26 13.84
N THR A 531 -11.91 -41.05 14.07
CA THR A 531 -11.19 -41.61 15.22
C THR A 531 -11.57 -40.87 16.50
N VAL A 532 -11.68 -39.54 16.44
CA VAL A 532 -12.12 -38.69 17.55
C VAL A 532 -13.53 -39.06 17.99
N GLU A 533 -14.48 -39.15 17.05
CA GLU A 533 -15.87 -39.47 17.36
C GLU A 533 -15.97 -40.85 18.01
N LYS A 534 -15.33 -41.88 17.42
CA LYS A 534 -15.28 -43.22 18.03
C LYS A 534 -14.75 -43.20 19.46
N ARG A 535 -13.68 -42.45 19.73
CA ARG A 535 -13.06 -42.39 21.06
C ARG A 535 -13.96 -41.72 22.11
N LEU A 536 -14.76 -40.74 21.72
CA LEU A 536 -15.57 -39.93 22.65
C LEU A 536 -17.02 -40.40 22.75
N THR A 537 -17.51 -41.20 21.79
CA THR A 537 -18.86 -41.79 21.84
C THR A 537 -18.87 -43.26 22.26
N SER A 538 -17.71 -43.91 22.35
CA SER A 538 -17.56 -45.24 22.97
C SER A 538 -17.31 -45.10 24.46
#